data_AF-A0A5C8KUH7-F1
#
_entry.id   AF-A0A5C8KUH7-F1
#
_cell.length_a   1.000
_cell.length_b   1.000
_cell.length_c   1.000
_cell.angle_alpha   90.00
_cell.angle_beta   90.00
_cell.angle_gamma   90.00
#
_symmetry.space_group_name_H-M   'P 1'
#
loop_
_entity.id
_entity.type
_entity.pdbx_description
1 polymer ?
#
loop_
_entity_poly.entity_id
_entity_poly.type
_entity_poly.pdbx_seq_one_letter_code
_entity_poly.pdbx_strand_id
1 'polypeptide(L)'
;MIDDKVPFFDHDNTYVYAIDGKKVMLRKEQWDQPVFIRPGARDVTLGFEKGAHMLFAKVRLDVTASTSYNAVSACKTRFFGEFEYCDFWIVDATTGKAVTEVSRGEPTDRRHPLDL
;
A
#
# COMPACT_ATOMS: atom_id res chain seq x y z
N MET A 1 -7.13 33.66 0.08
CA MET A 1 -7.62 32.44 0.75
C MET A 1 -7.20 31.28 -0.12
N ILE A 2 -6.20 30.51 0.34
CA ILE A 2 -5.77 29.31 -0.37
C ILE A 2 -6.83 28.24 -0.06
N ASP A 3 -7.38 27.65 -1.11
CA ASP A 3 -8.40 26.59 -1.01
C ASP A 3 -7.69 25.33 -0.50
N ASP A 4 -7.67 25.10 0.81
CA ASP A 4 -7.05 23.95 1.50
C ASP A 4 -7.82 22.63 1.26
N LYS A 5 -8.35 22.43 0.05
CA LYS A 5 -9.00 21.18 -0.33
C LYS A 5 -7.93 20.14 -0.60
N VAL A 6 -7.58 19.39 0.44
CA VAL A 6 -6.80 18.15 0.31
C VAL A 6 -7.70 17.11 -0.35
N PRO A 7 -7.38 16.63 -1.57
CA PRO A 7 -8.19 15.61 -2.22
C PRO A 7 -8.13 14.29 -1.44
N PHE A 8 -9.30 13.74 -1.09
CA PHE A 8 -9.44 12.42 -0.50
C PHE A 8 -9.54 11.39 -1.63
N PHE A 9 -8.52 10.54 -1.77
CA PHE A 9 -8.52 9.46 -2.76
C PHE A 9 -8.88 8.12 -2.09
N ASP A 10 -9.86 7.44 -2.69
CA ASP A 10 -10.33 6.13 -2.27
C ASP A 10 -9.20 5.08 -2.31
N HIS A 11 -9.29 4.13 -1.39
CA HIS A 11 -8.33 3.06 -1.09
C HIS A 11 -8.27 1.98 -2.17
N ASP A 12 -9.09 2.09 -3.23
CA ASP A 12 -9.24 1.12 -4.31
C ASP A 12 -7.96 0.84 -5.12
N ASN A 13 -7.02 1.79 -5.13
CA ASN A 13 -5.82 1.68 -5.96
C ASN A 13 -4.62 1.07 -5.22
N THR A 14 -4.79 0.69 -3.96
CA THR A 14 -3.74 0.12 -3.11
C THR A 14 -3.80 -1.40 -3.09
N TYR A 15 -2.64 -2.03 -3.19
CA TYR A 15 -2.52 -3.47 -3.34
C TYR A 15 -1.25 -4.01 -2.69
N VAL A 16 -1.20 -5.32 -2.45
CA VAL A 16 0.02 -5.99 -1.98
C VAL A 16 0.84 -6.41 -3.19
N TYR A 17 1.98 -5.76 -3.41
CA TYR A 17 2.88 -6.07 -4.51
C TYR A 17 3.67 -7.36 -4.24
N ALA A 18 4.31 -7.46 -3.07
CA ALA A 18 5.17 -8.58 -2.70
C ALA A 18 5.11 -8.90 -1.20
N ILE A 19 5.44 -10.14 -0.85
CA ILE A 19 5.57 -10.62 0.53
C ILE A 19 6.90 -11.38 0.62
N ASP A 20 7.76 -11.00 1.56
CA ASP A 20 9.12 -11.53 1.73
C ASP A 20 9.90 -11.53 0.38
N GLY A 21 9.77 -10.44 -0.39
CA GLY A 21 10.39 -10.28 -1.71
C GLY A 21 9.74 -11.07 -2.85
N LYS A 22 8.78 -11.96 -2.57
CA LYS A 22 8.05 -12.71 -3.60
C LYS A 22 6.84 -11.90 -4.08
N LYS A 23 6.82 -11.59 -5.37
CA LYS A 23 5.70 -10.88 -6.02
C LYS A 23 4.40 -11.68 -5.94
N VAL A 24 3.33 -11.03 -5.48
CA VAL A 24 1.98 -11.61 -5.35
C VAL A 24 0.89 -10.81 -6.07
N MET A 25 1.07 -9.48 -6.22
CA MET A 25 0.13 -8.59 -6.93
C MET A 25 -1.34 -8.71 -6.49
N LEU A 26 -1.59 -8.81 -5.19
CA LEU A 26 -2.95 -8.95 -4.64
C LEU A 26 -3.64 -7.59 -4.57
N ARG A 27 -4.58 -7.35 -5.50
CA ARG A 27 -5.40 -6.14 -5.55
C ARG A 27 -6.75 -6.31 -4.86
N LYS A 28 -7.48 -5.21 -4.68
CA LYS A 28 -8.82 -5.20 -4.07
C LYS A 28 -9.81 -6.14 -4.76
N GLU A 29 -9.72 -6.25 -6.08
CA GLU A 29 -10.58 -7.12 -6.89
C GLU A 29 -10.36 -8.62 -6.61
N GLN A 30 -9.26 -8.96 -5.95
CA GLN A 30 -8.86 -10.34 -5.63
C GLN A 30 -9.01 -10.64 -4.13
N TRP A 31 -9.67 -9.79 -3.35
CA TRP A 31 -9.87 -10.01 -1.91
C TRP A 31 -10.75 -11.22 -1.59
N ASP A 32 -11.51 -11.74 -2.57
CA ASP A 32 -12.20 -13.02 -2.49
C ASP A 32 -11.24 -14.24 -2.60
N GLN A 33 -10.01 -14.02 -3.04
CA GLN A 33 -8.92 -15.00 -3.14
C GLN A 33 -7.68 -14.53 -2.35
N PRO A 34 -7.74 -14.52 -1.00
CA PRO A 34 -6.67 -13.97 -0.18
C PRO A 34 -5.38 -14.78 -0.32
N VAL A 35 -4.24 -14.08 -0.19
CA VAL A 35 -2.94 -14.73 -0.07
C VAL A 35 -2.73 -15.16 1.38
N PHE A 36 -2.57 -16.46 1.59
CA PHE A 36 -2.23 -17.00 2.91
C PHE A 36 -0.74 -16.79 3.21
N ILE A 37 -0.46 -16.14 4.34
CA ILE A 37 0.88 -15.90 4.85
C ILE A 37 1.08 -16.62 6.19
N ARG A 38 2.30 -17.05 6.44
CA ARG A 38 2.63 -17.72 7.71
C ARG A 38 2.75 -16.70 8.83
N PRO A 39 2.28 -17.03 10.06
CA PRO A 39 2.50 -16.19 11.23
C PRO A 39 3.97 -15.79 11.44
N GLY A 40 4.15 -14.70 12.18
CA GLY A 40 5.43 -14.05 12.46
C GLY A 40 5.72 -12.86 11.56
N ALA A 41 6.90 -12.26 11.77
CA ALA A 41 7.29 -11.03 11.10
C ALA A 41 7.57 -11.24 9.59
N ARG A 42 6.91 -10.43 8.76
CA ARG A 42 6.96 -10.44 7.29
C ARG A 42 7.29 -9.07 6.75
N ASP A 43 8.04 -9.05 5.64
CA ASP A 43 8.17 -7.84 4.84
C ASP A 43 7.09 -7.82 3.79
N VAL A 44 6.29 -6.76 3.76
CA VAL A 44 5.21 -6.59 2.79
C VAL A 44 5.50 -5.34 1.97
N THR A 45 5.59 -5.49 0.65
CA THR A 45 5.66 -4.36 -0.27
C THR A 45 4.24 -4.01 -0.70
N LEU A 46 3.81 -2.81 -0.35
CA LEU A 46 2.55 -2.23 -0.79
C LEU A 46 2.80 -1.41 -2.06
N GLY A 47 1.81 -1.42 -2.94
CA GLY A 47 1.80 -0.66 -4.18
C GLY A 47 0.55 0.21 -4.26
N PHE A 48 0.68 1.36 -4.91
CA PHE A 48 -0.43 2.18 -5.37
C PHE A 48 -0.27 2.39 -6.87
N GLU A 49 -1.35 2.25 -7.64
CA GLU A 49 -1.35 2.49 -9.07
C GLU A 49 -2.55 3.33 -9.51
N LYS A 50 -2.29 4.43 -10.22
CA LYS A 50 -3.34 5.20 -10.88
C LYS A 50 -2.84 5.74 -12.21
N GLY A 51 -3.43 5.24 -13.30
CA GLY A 51 -2.98 5.57 -14.65
C GLY A 51 -1.53 5.14 -14.86
N ALA A 52 -0.64 6.08 -15.18
CA ALA A 52 0.77 5.79 -15.38
C ALA A 52 1.63 5.79 -14.10
N HIS A 53 1.08 6.25 -12.98
CA HIS A 53 1.83 6.45 -11.73
C HIS A 53 1.81 5.19 -10.87
N MET A 54 3.00 4.78 -10.43
CA MET A 54 3.20 3.66 -9.51
C MET A 54 4.09 4.09 -8.35
N LEU A 55 3.61 3.81 -7.14
CA LEU A 55 4.29 4.12 -5.89
C LEU A 55 4.40 2.83 -5.08
N PHE A 56 5.54 2.61 -4.43
CA PHE A 56 5.78 1.41 -3.63
C PHE A 56 6.39 1.77 -2.29
N ALA A 57 6.04 1.03 -1.26
CA ALA A 57 6.65 1.12 0.06
C ALA A 57 6.75 -0.26 0.69
N LYS A 58 7.85 -0.52 1.42
CA LYS A 58 7.99 -1.71 2.25
C LYS A 58 7.50 -1.38 3.67
N VAL A 59 6.69 -2.25 4.24
CA VAL A 59 6.24 -2.22 5.64
C VAL A 59 6.56 -3.55 6.31
N ARG A 60 6.83 -3.51 7.62
CA ARG A 60 7.04 -4.71 8.44
C ARG A 60 5.74 -5.06 9.15
N LEU A 61 5.20 -6.24 8.87
CA LEU A 61 3.97 -6.75 9.48
C LEU A 61 4.30 -7.94 10.39
N ASP A 62 3.84 -7.91 11.65
CA ASP A 62 3.85 -9.11 12.49
C ASP A 62 2.52 -9.85 12.36
N VAL A 63 2.55 -10.99 11.68
CA VAL A 63 1.34 -11.75 11.34
C VAL A 63 0.92 -12.62 12.51
N THR A 64 -0.29 -12.41 13.00
CA THR A 64 -0.97 -13.26 13.97
C THR A 64 -1.85 -14.28 13.25
N ALA A 65 -1.91 -15.49 13.79
CA ALA A 65 -2.79 -16.53 13.26
C ALA A 65 -4.26 -16.09 13.33
N SER A 66 -5.04 -16.48 12.32
CA SER A 66 -6.48 -16.20 12.23
C SER A 66 -6.87 -14.71 12.13
N THR A 67 -5.90 -13.81 11.89
CA THR A 67 -6.17 -12.40 11.62
C THR A 67 -6.15 -12.13 10.12
N SER A 68 -7.09 -11.30 9.66
CA SER A 68 -7.12 -10.78 8.29
C SER A 68 -6.61 -9.34 8.27
N TYR A 69 -5.97 -8.95 7.16
CA TYR A 69 -5.29 -7.66 7.06
C TYR A 69 -5.66 -6.95 5.76
N ASN A 70 -5.76 -5.63 5.81
CA ASN A 70 -5.98 -4.80 4.63
C ASN A 70 -4.82 -3.83 4.44
N ALA A 71 -4.36 -3.68 3.20
CA ALA A 71 -3.44 -2.63 2.81
C ALA A 71 -4.18 -1.29 2.66
N VAL A 72 -3.59 -0.21 3.14
CA VAL A 72 -4.17 1.13 3.12
C VAL A 72 -3.14 2.15 2.66
N SER A 73 -3.62 3.22 2.03
CA SER A 73 -2.79 4.34 1.62
C SER A 73 -3.49 5.68 1.80
N ALA A 74 -2.70 6.74 2.00
CA ALA A 74 -3.13 8.13 1.84
C ALA A 74 -2.16 8.85 0.90
N CYS A 75 -2.68 9.44 -0.17
CA CYS A 75 -1.86 10.00 -1.24
C CYS A 75 -2.01 11.51 -1.31
N LYS A 76 -0.88 12.22 -1.44
CA LYS A 76 -0.86 13.65 -1.70
C LYS A 76 -0.57 13.90 -3.18
N THR A 77 -1.45 14.64 -3.85
CA THR A 77 -1.25 15.05 -5.25
C THR A 77 -0.74 16.48 -5.35
N ARG A 78 0.08 16.75 -6.37
CA ARG A 78 0.38 18.10 -6.84
C ARG A 78 -0.75 18.63 -7.74
N PHE A 79 -0.73 19.94 -7.97
CA PHE A 79 -1.52 20.58 -9.02
C PHE A 79 -1.31 19.83 -10.35
N PHE A 80 -2.39 19.62 -11.11
CA PHE A 80 -2.45 18.77 -12.33
C PHE A 80 -2.52 17.25 -12.15
N GLY A 81 -2.68 16.74 -10.92
CA GLY A 81 -3.09 15.34 -10.69
C GLY A 81 -1.96 14.32 -10.63
N GLU A 82 -0.70 14.76 -10.67
CA GLU A 82 0.47 13.91 -10.38
C GLU A 82 0.59 13.68 -8.86
N PHE A 83 0.92 12.47 -8.44
CA PHE A 83 1.15 12.16 -7.03
C PHE A 83 2.55 12.60 -6.59
N GLU A 84 2.64 13.32 -5.47
CA GLU A 84 3.92 13.67 -4.84
C GLU A 84 4.47 12.47 -4.06
N TYR A 85 3.61 11.86 -3.25
CA TYR A 85 3.90 10.63 -2.50
C TYR A 85 2.58 9.97 -2.06
N CYS A 86 2.66 8.70 -1.67
CA CYS A 86 1.64 8.03 -0.87
C CYS A 86 2.27 7.52 0.41
N ASP A 87 1.57 7.69 1.52
CA ASP A 87 1.88 7.05 2.78
C ASP A 87 1.10 5.73 2.85
N PHE A 88 1.74 4.64 3.25
CA PHE A 88 1.21 3.28 3.23
C PHE A 88 1.27 2.64 4.61
N TRP A 89 0.26 1.85 4.97
CA TRP A 89 0.25 1.03 6.18
C TRP A 89 -0.71 -0.16 6.02
N ILE A 90 -0.67 -1.08 6.99
CA ILE A 90 -1.60 -2.20 7.06
C ILE A 90 -2.46 -2.06 8.30
N VAL A 91 -3.73 -2.42 8.17
CA VAL A 91 -4.70 -2.48 9.28
C VAL A 91 -5.17 -3.91 9.50
N ASP A 92 -5.52 -4.23 10.75
CA ASP A 92 -6.35 -5.40 11.06
C ASP A 92 -7.75 -5.18 10.45
N ALA A 93 -8.21 -6.14 9.64
CA ALA A 93 -9.44 -5.99 8.88
C ALA A 93 -10.71 -6.04 9.76
N THR A 94 -10.64 -6.63 10.95
CA THR A 94 -11.75 -6.71 11.90
C THR A 94 -11.88 -5.43 12.73
N THR A 95 -10.76 -4.90 13.21
CA THR A 95 -10.75 -3.75 14.13
C THR A 95 -10.51 -2.41 13.44
N GLY A 96 -9.99 -2.43 12.21
CA GLY A 96 -9.57 -1.23 11.46
C GLY A 96 -8.34 -0.53 12.03
N LYS A 97 -7.69 -1.09 13.06
CA LYS A 97 -6.52 -0.49 13.69
C LYS A 97 -5.27 -0.73 12.86
N ALA A 98 -4.41 0.28 12.76
CA ALA A 98 -3.09 0.13 12.16
C ALA A 98 -2.25 -0.88 12.94
N VAL A 99 -1.63 -1.80 12.22
CA VAL A 99 -0.75 -2.86 12.76
C VAL A 99 0.68 -2.75 12.23
N THR A 100 0.96 -1.73 11.44
CA THR A 100 2.30 -1.36 10.98
C THR A 100 2.52 0.13 11.17
N GLU A 101 3.79 0.53 11.23
CA GLU A 101 4.17 1.92 11.02
C GLU A 101 3.76 2.39 9.61
N VAL A 102 3.62 3.70 9.47
CA VAL A 102 3.37 4.35 8.17
C VAL A 102 4.69 4.46 7.41
N SER A 103 4.69 3.98 6.16
CA SER A 103 5.85 4.01 5.27
C SER A 103 5.53 4.84 4.03
N ARG A 104 6.36 5.84 3.73
CA ARG A 104 6.19 6.68 2.55
C ARG A 104 6.74 5.98 1.32
N GLY A 105 5.90 5.83 0.30
CA GLY A 105 6.34 5.42 -1.02
C GLY A 105 6.53 6.61 -1.94
N GLU A 106 7.62 6.57 -2.68
CA GLU A 106 8.02 7.61 -3.62
C GLU A 106 7.81 7.16 -5.07
N PRO A 107 7.60 8.10 -6.01
CA PRO A 107 7.42 7.80 -7.43
C PRO A 107 8.57 6.95 -7.95
N THR A 108 8.25 5.75 -8.45
CA THR A 108 9.25 4.96 -9.17
C THR A 108 9.23 5.36 -10.65
N ASP A 109 10.36 5.81 -11.19
CA ASP A 109 10.53 5.92 -12.64
C ASP A 109 10.50 4.49 -13.20
N ARG A 110 9.69 4.26 -14.25
CA ARG A 110 9.56 2.96 -14.95
C ARG A 110 10.89 2.36 -15.39
N ARG A 111 11.96 3.15 -15.44
CA ARG A 111 13.32 2.73 -15.81
C ARG A 111 14.08 1.97 -14.73
N HIS A 112 13.68 2.06 -13.45
CA HIS A 112 14.31 1.34 -12.35
C HIS A 112 13.26 0.73 -11.43
N PRO A 113 12.71 -0.46 -11.79
CA PRO A 113 11.79 -1.16 -10.93
C PRO A 113 12.57 -1.79 -9.77
N LEU A 114 12.76 -1.03 -8.69
CA LEU A 114 13.03 -1.47 -7.33
C LEU A 114 14.33 -2.31 -7.14
N ASP A 115 15.42 -1.65 -6.75
CA ASP A 115 16.51 -2.27 -5.98
C ASP A 115 16.10 -2.35 -4.48
N LEU A 116 14.97 -3.01 -4.18
CA LEU A 116 14.42 -3.20 -2.82
C LEU A 116 14.59 -4.62 -2.28
#